data_AF-A0A0R2NP45-F1
#
_entry.id   AF-A0A0R2NP45-F1
#
_cell.length_a   1.000
_cell.length_b   1.000
_cell.length_c   1.000
_cell.angle_alpha   90.00
_cell.angle_beta   90.00
_cell.angle_gamma   90.00
#
_symmetry.space_group_name_H-M   'P 1'
#
loop_
_entity.id
_entity.type
_entity.pdbx_description
1 polymer ?
#
loop_
_entity_poly.entity_id
_entity_poly.type
_entity_poly.pdbx_seq_one_letter_code
_entity_poly.pdbx_strand_id
1 'polypeptide(L)'
;MQRYALQQTGHDFEPITPWDTNPQPILTQLKGRDDVDLLTWNPHQDMSEIYPQYDLASLVERVDGTPVAKLIDQLSGVLTALALPSSDQIQQQWYLVGDLAALTHPGLINTAAALLSLTVVALKTPLLTPKAVVSRKLHSLANQARCWLLAAKVTDLQLIATPAALTKLLQHLLAQTAVLDNCSPTSRAVSGELAQDAYWLSLVDDATFDVTQLNSPVAWSLLRAAHLENNLK
;
A
#
# COMPACT_ATOMS: atom_id res chain seq x y z
N MET A 1 19.71 16.92 0.35
CA MET A 1 18.33 16.78 0.86
C MET A 1 17.41 16.76 -0.35
N GLN A 2 16.48 15.80 -0.42
CA GLN A 2 15.52 15.70 -1.53
C GLN A 2 14.73 17.00 -1.66
N ARG A 3 14.44 17.40 -2.90
CA ARG A 3 13.62 18.56 -3.22
C ARG A 3 12.39 18.12 -4.02
N TYR A 4 11.31 18.86 -3.86
CA TYR A 4 10.00 18.58 -4.42
C TYR A 4 9.48 19.80 -5.17
N ALA A 5 8.83 19.58 -6.30
CA ALA A 5 8.13 20.59 -7.08
C ALA A 5 6.95 19.93 -7.82
N LEU A 6 6.11 20.74 -8.47
CA LEU A 6 5.11 20.27 -9.43
C LEU A 6 5.54 20.64 -10.84
N GLN A 7 5.09 19.86 -11.81
CA GLN A 7 5.06 20.24 -13.23
C GLN A 7 3.65 20.05 -13.79
N GLN A 8 3.39 20.58 -14.99
CA GLN A 8 2.18 20.20 -15.74
C GLN A 8 2.31 18.76 -16.27
N THR A 9 1.23 18.00 -16.21
CA THR A 9 1.24 16.59 -16.65
C THR A 9 1.57 16.48 -18.13
N GLY A 10 2.49 15.57 -18.47
CA GLY A 10 2.91 15.30 -19.85
C GLY A 10 3.91 16.30 -20.45
N HIS A 11 4.39 17.25 -19.66
CA HIS A 11 5.47 18.16 -20.06
C HIS A 11 6.85 17.54 -19.81
N ASP A 12 7.87 18.11 -20.46
CA ASP A 12 9.27 17.88 -20.10
C ASP A 12 9.53 18.34 -18.66
N PHE A 13 10.65 17.89 -18.05
CA PHE A 13 11.00 18.15 -16.64
C PHE A 13 11.11 19.66 -16.33
N GLU A 14 9.98 20.31 -16.07
CA GLU A 14 9.83 21.76 -15.96
C GLU A 14 9.01 22.12 -14.71
N PRO A 15 9.67 22.54 -13.61
CA PRO A 15 8.98 22.86 -12.38
C PRO A 15 8.15 24.15 -12.53
N ILE A 16 6.84 24.05 -12.31
CA ILE A 16 5.89 25.18 -12.25
C ILE A 16 5.76 25.78 -10.85
N THR A 17 6.36 25.13 -9.85
CA THR A 17 6.51 25.64 -8.49
C THR A 17 7.99 25.73 -8.11
N PRO A 18 8.38 26.63 -7.19
CA PRO A 18 9.72 26.60 -6.61
C PRO A 18 10.03 25.24 -5.97
N TRP A 19 11.29 24.82 -6.07
CA TRP A 19 11.78 23.65 -5.36
C TRP A 19 11.76 23.88 -3.85
N ASP A 20 11.17 22.94 -3.11
CA ASP A 20 11.14 22.96 -1.64
C ASP A 20 11.70 21.66 -1.07
N THR A 21 12.32 21.72 0.11
CA THR A 21 12.73 20.53 0.88
C THR A 21 11.63 20.04 1.83
N ASN A 22 10.63 20.88 2.11
CA ASN A 22 9.41 20.49 2.79
C ASN A 22 8.38 19.99 1.75
N PRO A 23 8.00 18.70 1.76
CA PRO A 23 7.05 18.17 0.79
C PRO A 23 5.61 18.66 1.01
N GLN A 24 5.23 19.13 2.20
CA GLN A 24 3.82 19.38 2.55
C GLN A 24 3.10 20.41 1.67
N PRO A 25 3.67 21.58 1.33
CA PRO A 25 3.03 22.54 0.43
C PRO A 25 2.83 22.00 -0.98
N ILE A 26 3.77 21.16 -1.45
CA ILE A 26 3.70 20.50 -2.77
C ILE A 26 2.63 19.42 -2.76
N LEU A 27 2.60 18.56 -1.74
CA LEU A 27 1.58 17.51 -1.58
C LEU A 27 0.17 18.10 -1.47
N THR A 28 0.00 19.23 -0.78
CA THR A 28 -1.30 19.90 -0.68
C THR A 28 -1.81 20.34 -2.05
N GLN A 29 -0.93 20.91 -2.88
CA GLN A 29 -1.29 21.32 -4.24
C GLN A 29 -1.51 20.12 -5.17
N LEU A 30 -0.67 19.08 -5.06
CA LEU A 30 -0.78 17.83 -5.83
C LEU A 30 -2.13 17.15 -5.63
N LYS A 31 -2.61 17.09 -4.38
CA LYS A 31 -3.90 16.47 -4.03
C LYS A 31 -5.09 17.21 -4.65
N GLY A 32 -5.01 18.54 -4.74
CA GLY A 32 -6.09 19.40 -5.22
C GLY A 32 -6.12 19.64 -6.73
N ARG A 33 -5.14 19.14 -7.49
CA ARG A 33 -4.98 19.41 -8.92
C ARG A 33 -4.82 18.11 -9.70
N ASP A 34 -5.49 18.02 -10.84
CA ASP A 34 -5.48 16.85 -11.73
C ASP A 34 -4.61 17.04 -12.97
N ASP A 35 -4.05 18.23 -13.14
CA ASP A 35 -3.23 18.66 -14.27
C ASP A 35 -1.73 18.69 -13.96
N VAL A 36 -1.30 18.08 -12.85
CA VAL A 36 0.08 18.16 -12.35
C VAL A 36 0.67 16.81 -11.95
N ASP A 37 1.98 16.71 -12.17
CA ASP A 37 2.80 15.59 -11.70
C ASP A 37 3.77 16.05 -10.60
N LEU A 38 4.17 15.10 -9.75
CA LEU A 38 5.18 15.36 -8.72
C LEU A 38 6.58 15.27 -9.33
N LEU A 39 7.35 16.33 -9.20
CA LEU A 39 8.77 16.36 -9.50
C LEU A 39 9.60 16.16 -8.24
N THR A 40 10.69 15.42 -8.38
CA THR A 40 11.67 15.27 -7.31
C THR A 40 13.08 15.40 -7.83
N TRP A 41 13.95 15.94 -6.98
CA TRP A 41 15.36 16.11 -7.30
C TRP A 41 16.22 15.80 -6.06
N ASN A 42 17.17 14.88 -6.22
CA ASN A 42 18.23 14.63 -5.27
C ASN A 42 19.52 15.34 -5.71
N PRO A 43 19.89 16.48 -5.11
CA PRO A 43 21.09 17.22 -5.51
C PRO A 43 22.40 16.50 -5.17
N HIS A 44 22.39 15.47 -4.32
CA HIS A 44 23.60 14.72 -3.98
C HIS A 44 23.94 13.65 -5.01
N GLN A 45 22.92 13.08 -5.64
CA GLN A 45 23.06 12.02 -6.65
C GLN A 45 22.85 12.56 -8.08
N ASP A 46 22.50 13.84 -8.19
CA ASP A 46 22.06 14.49 -9.43
C ASP A 46 20.95 13.70 -10.14
N MET A 47 20.03 13.14 -9.35
CA MET A 47 18.91 12.33 -9.82
C MET A 47 17.63 13.13 -9.77
N SER A 48 16.92 13.15 -10.89
CA SER A 48 15.66 13.86 -11.08
C SER A 48 14.62 12.90 -11.62
N GLU A 49 13.44 12.87 -11.01
CA GLU A 49 12.37 11.95 -11.38
C GLU A 49 11.02 12.66 -11.46
N ILE A 50 10.21 12.23 -12.42
CA ILE A 50 8.80 12.59 -12.58
C ILE A 50 7.98 11.44 -12.04
N TYR A 51 7.01 11.75 -11.18
CA TYR A 51 5.98 10.80 -10.73
C TYR A 51 4.62 11.22 -11.26
N PRO A 52 4.19 10.68 -12.42
CA PRO A 52 2.86 10.92 -12.96
C PRO A 52 1.81 10.51 -11.94
N GLN A 53 0.76 11.29 -11.78
CA GLN A 53 -0.33 10.95 -10.88
C GLN A 53 -1.42 10.19 -11.61
N TYR A 54 -1.79 9.02 -11.07
CA TYR A 54 -2.88 8.24 -11.62
C TYR A 54 -4.24 8.78 -11.15
N ASP A 55 -5.22 8.79 -12.05
CA ASP A 55 -6.63 8.96 -11.70
C ASP A 55 -7.25 7.61 -11.30
N LEU A 56 -8.37 7.65 -10.58
CA LEU A 56 -9.04 6.45 -10.07
C LEU A 56 -9.62 5.57 -11.17
N ALA A 57 -10.13 6.15 -12.25
CA ALA A 57 -10.75 5.38 -13.34
C ALA A 57 -9.70 4.50 -14.04
N SER A 58 -8.54 5.08 -14.34
CA SER A 58 -7.37 4.41 -14.89
C SER A 58 -6.86 3.28 -13.99
N LEU A 59 -6.92 3.45 -12.67
CA LEU A 59 -6.51 2.42 -11.71
C LEU A 59 -7.53 1.27 -11.64
N VAL A 60 -8.82 1.59 -11.57
CA VAL A 60 -9.90 0.59 -11.61
C VAL A 60 -9.80 -0.26 -12.87
N GLU A 61 -9.64 0.35 -14.05
CA GLU A 61 -9.49 -0.39 -15.32
C GLU A 61 -8.27 -1.32 -15.33
N ARG A 62 -7.19 -0.96 -14.62
CA ARG A 62 -5.97 -1.78 -14.53
C ARG A 62 -6.10 -2.95 -13.57
N VAL A 63 -6.91 -2.80 -12.53
CA VAL A 63 -7.11 -3.83 -11.50
C VAL A 63 -8.28 -4.74 -11.84
N ASP A 64 -9.33 -4.21 -12.46
CA ASP A 64 -10.54 -4.97 -12.77
C ASP A 64 -10.26 -6.14 -13.71
N GLY A 65 -10.96 -7.25 -13.50
CA GLY A 65 -10.75 -8.50 -14.22
C GLY A 65 -9.39 -9.20 -13.98
N THR A 66 -8.49 -8.63 -13.17
CA THR A 66 -7.18 -9.23 -12.89
C THR A 66 -7.24 -10.28 -11.76
N PRO A 67 -6.21 -11.13 -11.62
CA PRO A 67 -6.09 -12.02 -10.46
C PRO A 67 -5.99 -11.28 -9.12
N VAL A 68 -5.55 -10.01 -9.12
CA VAL A 68 -5.48 -9.18 -7.90
C VAL A 68 -6.89 -8.79 -7.43
N ALA A 69 -7.77 -8.36 -8.33
CA ALA A 69 -9.17 -8.09 -8.00
C ALA A 69 -9.85 -9.34 -7.40
N LYS A 70 -9.68 -10.50 -8.04
CA LYS A 70 -10.20 -11.77 -7.51
C LYS A 70 -9.65 -12.11 -6.13
N LEU A 71 -8.39 -11.81 -5.87
CA LEU A 71 -7.77 -12.03 -4.56
C LEU A 71 -8.36 -11.12 -3.49
N ILE A 72 -8.65 -9.85 -3.80
CA ILE A 72 -9.35 -8.91 -2.92
C ILE A 72 -10.76 -9.44 -2.62
N ASP A 73 -11.50 -9.89 -3.63
CA ASP A 73 -12.83 -10.48 -3.47
C ASP A 73 -12.79 -11.74 -2.58
N GLN A 74 -11.82 -12.62 -2.79
CA GLN A 74 -11.62 -13.81 -1.95
C GLN A 74 -11.41 -13.41 -0.49
N LEU A 75 -10.56 -12.42 -0.21
CA LEU A 75 -10.29 -11.99 1.15
C LEU A 75 -11.53 -11.33 1.80
N SER A 76 -12.30 -10.54 1.05
CA SER A 76 -13.60 -10.01 1.49
C SER A 76 -14.57 -11.14 1.86
N GLY A 77 -14.64 -12.17 1.02
CA GLY A 77 -15.41 -13.40 1.29
C GLY A 77 -14.95 -14.13 2.56
N VAL A 78 -13.63 -14.20 2.80
CA VAL A 78 -13.08 -14.79 4.04
C VAL A 78 -13.52 -13.99 5.28
N LEU A 79 -13.43 -12.66 5.27
CA LEU A 79 -13.86 -11.84 6.41
C LEU A 79 -15.34 -12.05 6.71
N THR A 80 -16.16 -12.06 5.66
CA THR A 80 -17.61 -12.31 5.76
C THR A 80 -17.90 -13.69 6.35
N ALA A 81 -17.26 -14.73 5.83
CA ALA A 81 -17.44 -16.11 6.30
C ALA A 81 -16.98 -16.32 7.75
N LEU A 82 -15.97 -15.57 8.20
CA LEU A 82 -15.47 -15.60 9.57
C LEU A 82 -16.19 -14.63 10.51
N ALA A 83 -17.21 -13.91 10.04
CA ALA A 83 -17.90 -12.85 10.78
C ALA A 83 -16.95 -11.81 11.40
N LEU A 84 -15.87 -11.48 10.68
CA LEU A 84 -14.92 -10.45 11.07
C LEU A 84 -15.35 -9.09 10.52
N PRO A 85 -15.11 -7.99 11.24
CA PRO A 85 -15.47 -6.66 10.74
C PRO A 85 -14.62 -6.28 9.53
N SER A 86 -15.27 -5.76 8.50
CA SER A 86 -14.62 -5.11 7.35
C SER A 86 -14.95 -3.62 7.43
N SER A 87 -14.00 -2.83 7.95
CA SER A 87 -14.15 -1.37 7.99
C SER A 87 -13.76 -0.76 6.65
N ASP A 88 -14.26 0.44 6.36
CA ASP A 88 -13.87 1.20 5.16
C ASP A 88 -12.36 1.39 5.07
N GLN A 89 -11.68 1.52 6.21
CA GLN A 89 -10.22 1.63 6.25
C GLN A 89 -9.52 0.37 5.72
N ILE A 90 -10.02 -0.82 6.06
CA ILE A 90 -9.46 -2.09 5.55
C ILE A 90 -9.69 -2.17 4.04
N GLN A 91 -10.89 -1.86 3.56
CA GLN A 91 -11.23 -1.91 2.14
C GLN A 91 -10.38 -0.93 1.33
N GLN A 92 -10.25 0.31 1.82
CA GLN A 92 -9.39 1.31 1.19
C GLN A 92 -7.93 0.84 1.10
N GLN A 93 -7.38 0.28 2.19
CA GLN A 93 -6.02 -0.26 2.17
C GLN A 93 -5.87 -1.43 1.20
N TRP A 94 -6.91 -2.25 1.01
CA TRP A 94 -6.89 -3.31 0.00
C TRP A 94 -6.90 -2.77 -1.42
N TYR A 95 -7.70 -1.74 -1.71
CA TYR A 95 -7.68 -1.07 -3.02
C TYR A 95 -6.30 -0.48 -3.32
N LEU A 96 -5.69 0.22 -2.35
CA LEU A 96 -4.33 0.75 -2.49
C LEU A 96 -3.27 -0.35 -2.71
N VAL A 97 -3.41 -1.52 -2.08
CA VAL A 97 -2.57 -2.68 -2.40
C VAL A 97 -2.82 -3.17 -3.83
N GLY A 98 -4.07 -3.16 -4.28
CA GLY A 98 -4.46 -3.48 -5.65
C GLY A 98 -3.76 -2.59 -6.67
N ASP A 99 -3.82 -1.28 -6.46
CA ASP A 99 -3.19 -0.27 -7.31
C ASP A 99 -1.67 -0.42 -7.35
N LEU A 100 -1.05 -0.52 -6.18
CA LEU A 100 0.39 -0.76 -6.07
C LEU A 100 0.78 -2.07 -6.77
N ALA A 101 -0.02 -3.13 -6.63
CA ALA A 101 0.27 -4.41 -7.27
C ALA A 101 0.10 -4.35 -8.80
N ALA A 102 -0.87 -3.59 -9.30
CA ALA A 102 -1.05 -3.39 -10.73
C ALA A 102 0.11 -2.61 -11.37
N LEU A 103 0.76 -1.72 -10.61
CA LEU A 103 1.87 -0.91 -11.09
C LEU A 103 3.26 -1.53 -10.85
N THR A 104 3.44 -2.32 -9.78
CA THR A 104 4.72 -2.94 -9.42
C THR A 104 4.82 -4.43 -9.79
N HIS A 105 3.72 -5.04 -10.21
CA HIS A 105 3.60 -6.47 -10.56
C HIS A 105 4.23 -7.44 -9.54
N PRO A 106 3.96 -7.30 -8.23
CA PRO A 106 4.38 -8.29 -7.26
C PRO A 106 3.59 -9.58 -7.53
N GLY A 107 4.24 -10.73 -7.43
CA GLY A 107 3.54 -12.02 -7.53
C GLY A 107 2.40 -12.13 -6.51
N LEU A 108 1.34 -12.88 -6.83
CA LEU A 108 0.10 -12.92 -6.02
C LEU A 108 0.33 -13.34 -4.57
N ILE A 109 1.33 -14.18 -4.29
CA ILE A 109 1.72 -14.55 -2.93
C ILE A 109 2.12 -13.30 -2.11
N ASN A 110 2.87 -12.36 -2.70
CA ASN A 110 3.28 -11.15 -2.01
C ASN A 110 2.09 -10.21 -1.79
N THR A 111 1.21 -10.09 -2.78
CA THR A 111 -0.04 -9.32 -2.67
C THR A 111 -0.94 -9.87 -1.58
N ALA A 112 -1.16 -11.19 -1.56
CA ALA A 112 -1.96 -11.85 -0.53
C ALA A 112 -1.37 -11.64 0.86
N ALA A 113 -0.05 -11.75 0.99
CA ALA A 113 0.65 -11.51 2.24
C ALA A 113 0.52 -10.05 2.73
N ALA A 114 0.55 -9.07 1.82
CA ALA A 114 0.35 -7.66 2.15
C ALA A 114 -1.10 -7.38 2.59
N LEU A 115 -2.09 -7.90 1.86
CA LEU A 115 -3.50 -7.77 2.22
C LEU A 115 -3.80 -8.40 3.60
N LEU A 116 -3.26 -9.59 3.86
CA LEU A 116 -3.40 -10.27 5.14
C LEU A 116 -2.75 -9.50 6.29
N SER A 117 -1.56 -8.92 6.08
CA SER A 117 -0.88 -8.18 7.14
C SER A 117 -1.63 -6.91 7.53
N LEU A 118 -2.15 -6.16 6.55
CA LEU A 118 -3.02 -4.99 6.77
C LEU A 118 -4.27 -5.37 7.54
N THR A 119 -4.94 -6.45 7.12
CA THR A 119 -6.14 -6.98 7.77
C THR A 119 -5.87 -7.34 9.23
N VAL A 120 -4.81 -8.10 9.49
CA VAL A 120 -4.46 -8.54 10.85
C VAL A 120 -4.09 -7.35 11.73
N VAL A 121 -3.34 -6.39 11.20
CA VAL A 121 -3.00 -5.16 11.92
C VAL A 121 -4.26 -4.38 12.29
N ALA A 122 -5.17 -4.16 11.34
CA ALA A 122 -6.42 -3.44 11.59
C ALA A 122 -7.30 -4.13 12.65
N LEU A 123 -7.32 -5.46 12.67
CA LEU A 123 -8.15 -6.24 13.60
C LEU A 123 -7.51 -6.42 15.00
N LYS A 124 -6.17 -6.51 15.10
CA LYS A 124 -5.47 -6.78 16.38
C LYS A 124 -4.90 -5.54 17.05
N THR A 125 -4.64 -4.47 16.31
CA THR A 125 -3.81 -3.36 16.81
C THR A 125 -4.69 -2.19 17.27
N PRO A 126 -4.54 -1.73 18.53
CA PRO A 126 -5.27 -0.56 19.01
C PRO A 126 -4.96 0.68 18.18
N LEU A 127 -5.98 1.53 17.96
CA LEU A 127 -5.87 2.77 17.17
C LEU A 127 -4.77 3.74 17.66
N LEU A 128 -4.49 3.74 18.97
CA LEU A 128 -3.47 4.59 19.59
C LEU A 128 -2.04 4.03 19.47
N THR A 129 -1.86 2.92 18.77
CA THR A 129 -0.52 2.32 18.59
C THR A 129 0.36 3.25 17.76
N PRO A 130 1.60 3.54 18.19
CA PRO A 130 2.50 4.39 17.43
C PRO A 130 2.69 3.89 16.00
N LYS A 131 2.62 4.78 15.00
CA LYS A 131 2.70 4.42 13.57
C LYS A 131 3.97 3.62 13.23
N ALA A 132 5.10 3.96 13.85
CA ALA A 132 6.35 3.19 13.69
C ALA A 132 6.25 1.73 14.17
N VAL A 133 5.44 1.47 15.22
CA VAL A 133 5.14 0.10 15.68
C VAL A 133 4.22 -0.58 14.68
N VAL A 134 3.23 0.12 14.15
CA VAL A 134 2.33 -0.40 13.10
C VAL A 134 3.11 -0.82 11.86
N SER A 135 4.00 0.03 11.33
CA SER A 135 4.84 -0.31 10.17
C SER A 135 5.71 -1.55 10.41
N ARG A 136 6.27 -1.69 11.62
CA ARG A 136 7.05 -2.88 11.99
C ARG A 136 6.20 -4.15 11.99
N LYS A 137 4.98 -4.07 12.55
CA LYS A 137 4.03 -5.19 12.54
C LYS A 137 3.63 -5.56 11.12
N LEU A 138 3.34 -4.60 10.25
CA LEU A 138 3.00 -4.83 8.85
C LEU A 138 4.09 -5.63 8.14
N HIS A 139 5.36 -5.22 8.30
CA HIS A 139 6.49 -5.92 7.69
C HIS A 139 6.64 -7.36 8.19
N SER A 140 6.56 -7.53 9.52
CA SER A 140 6.68 -8.81 10.20
C SER A 140 5.57 -9.78 9.79
N LEU A 141 4.32 -9.33 9.84
CA LEU A 141 3.14 -10.11 9.47
C LEU A 141 3.11 -10.46 7.98
N ALA A 142 3.48 -9.52 7.10
CA ALA A 142 3.57 -9.78 5.66
C ALA A 142 4.65 -10.83 5.34
N ASN A 143 5.77 -10.81 6.07
CA ASN A 143 6.80 -11.84 5.94
C ASN A 143 6.32 -13.21 6.42
N GLN A 144 5.68 -13.27 7.58
CA GLN A 144 5.12 -14.50 8.12
C GLN A 144 4.07 -15.08 7.18
N ALA A 145 3.15 -14.26 6.67
CA ALA A 145 2.14 -14.67 5.71
C ALA A 145 2.76 -15.24 4.44
N ARG A 146 3.74 -14.53 3.85
CA ARG A 146 4.48 -15.00 2.66
C ARG A 146 5.18 -16.34 2.91
N CYS A 147 5.93 -16.44 4.00
CA CYS A 147 6.65 -17.66 4.37
C CYS A 147 5.69 -18.83 4.60
N TRP A 148 4.55 -18.59 5.24
CA TRP A 148 3.53 -19.61 5.43
C TRP A 148 2.95 -20.08 4.11
N LEU A 149 2.57 -19.17 3.20
CA LEU A 149 2.01 -19.51 1.89
C LEU A 149 3.00 -20.36 1.07
N LEU A 150 4.27 -19.98 1.07
CA LEU A 150 5.33 -20.73 0.39
C LEU A 150 5.57 -22.11 1.04
N ALA A 151 5.63 -22.18 2.37
CA ALA A 151 5.82 -23.44 3.10
C ALA A 151 4.63 -24.41 2.91
N ALA A 152 3.42 -23.86 2.84
CA ALA A 152 2.20 -24.60 2.52
C ALA A 152 2.08 -24.94 1.02
N LYS A 153 3.04 -24.52 0.19
CA LYS A 153 3.07 -24.72 -1.27
C LYS A 153 1.81 -24.20 -1.97
N VAL A 154 1.27 -23.09 -1.47
CA VAL A 154 0.13 -22.42 -2.06
C VAL A 154 0.55 -21.83 -3.40
N THR A 155 -0.22 -22.12 -4.44
CA THR A 155 0.00 -21.54 -5.78
C THR A 155 -0.88 -20.31 -6.00
N ASP A 156 -0.48 -19.48 -6.96
CA ASP A 156 -1.25 -18.34 -7.42
C ASP A 156 -2.69 -18.72 -7.82
N LEU A 157 -2.85 -19.87 -8.49
CA LEU A 157 -4.18 -20.38 -8.86
C LEU A 157 -5.01 -20.73 -7.61
N GLN A 158 -4.41 -21.33 -6.59
CA GLN A 158 -5.12 -21.67 -5.36
C GLN A 158 -5.58 -20.41 -4.60
N LEU A 159 -4.78 -19.34 -4.61
CA LEU A 159 -5.15 -18.06 -3.98
C LEU A 159 -6.42 -17.45 -4.59
N ILE A 160 -6.64 -17.60 -5.89
CA ILE A 160 -7.80 -17.04 -6.59
C ILE A 160 -8.98 -18.02 -6.70
N ALA A 161 -8.71 -19.33 -6.65
CA ALA A 161 -9.72 -20.37 -6.86
C ALA A 161 -10.41 -20.81 -5.56
N THR A 162 -9.76 -20.68 -4.41
CA THR A 162 -10.32 -21.15 -3.13
C THR A 162 -9.92 -20.27 -1.95
N PRO A 163 -10.84 -19.98 -1.01
CA PRO A 163 -10.54 -19.21 0.18
C PRO A 163 -9.78 -20.01 1.25
N ALA A 164 -9.58 -21.32 1.08
CA ALA A 164 -9.12 -22.21 2.15
C ALA A 164 -7.76 -21.81 2.76
N ALA A 165 -6.78 -21.47 1.92
CA ALA A 165 -5.46 -21.05 2.38
C ALA A 165 -5.52 -19.70 3.11
N LEU A 166 -6.24 -18.72 2.55
CA LEU A 166 -6.42 -17.40 3.13
C LEU A 166 -7.16 -17.46 4.47
N THR A 167 -8.22 -18.26 4.55
CA THR A 167 -9.01 -18.48 5.77
C THR A 167 -8.13 -19.04 6.88
N LYS A 168 -7.43 -20.15 6.60
CA LYS A 168 -6.57 -20.82 7.57
C LYS A 168 -5.44 -19.91 8.06
N LEU A 169 -4.81 -19.19 7.14
CA LEU A 169 -3.72 -18.28 7.48
C LEU A 169 -4.21 -17.08 8.29
N LEU A 170 -5.33 -16.45 7.90
CA LEU A 170 -5.89 -15.32 8.64
C LEU A 170 -6.24 -15.73 10.08
N GLN A 171 -6.92 -16.87 10.27
CA GLN A 171 -7.22 -17.39 11.61
C GLN A 171 -5.94 -17.64 12.42
N HIS A 172 -4.88 -18.18 11.79
CA HIS A 172 -3.60 -18.42 12.45
C HIS A 172 -2.94 -17.11 12.90
N LEU A 173 -2.84 -16.11 12.03
CA LEU A 173 -2.24 -14.81 12.34
C LEU A 173 -3.06 -14.01 13.38
N LEU A 174 -4.38 -14.19 13.41
CA LEU A 174 -5.23 -13.60 14.44
C LEU A 174 -5.04 -14.29 15.81
N ALA A 175 -4.92 -15.62 15.83
CA ALA A 175 -4.77 -16.40 17.06
C ALA A 175 -3.34 -16.38 17.64
N GLN A 176 -2.32 -16.04 16.85
CA GLN A 176 -0.94 -16.04 17.33
C GLN A 176 -0.69 -14.95 18.39
N THR A 177 0.31 -15.20 19.24
CA THR A 177 0.69 -14.27 20.30
C THR A 177 1.24 -12.95 19.74
N ALA A 178 0.98 -11.84 20.42
CA ALA A 178 1.39 -10.50 19.97
C ALA A 178 2.92 -10.32 19.86
N VAL A 179 3.71 -11.17 20.52
CA VAL A 179 5.17 -11.20 20.39
C VAL A 179 5.57 -11.57 18.96
N LEU A 180 4.86 -12.51 18.35
CA LEU A 180 5.13 -12.96 16.98
C LEU A 180 4.78 -11.89 15.95
N ASP A 181 3.80 -11.01 16.24
CA ASP A 181 3.45 -9.90 15.33
C ASP A 181 4.64 -8.94 15.09
N ASN A 182 5.66 -8.93 15.96
CA ASN A 182 6.84 -8.07 15.85
C ASN A 182 8.12 -8.81 15.44
N CYS A 183 8.05 -10.10 15.09
CA CYS A 183 9.20 -10.89 14.69
C CYS A 183 9.65 -10.50 13.27
N SER A 184 10.55 -9.51 13.18
CA SER A 184 11.06 -9.05 11.89
C SER A 184 12.25 -9.91 11.44
N PRO A 185 12.17 -10.64 10.31
CA PRO A 185 13.37 -11.18 9.67
C PRO A 185 14.25 -10.04 9.17
N THR A 186 15.55 -10.31 9.00
CA THR A 186 16.56 -9.34 8.57
C THR A 186 16.45 -8.89 7.11
N SER A 187 15.59 -9.53 6.30
CA SER A 187 15.42 -9.20 4.89
C SER A 187 14.26 -8.23 4.63
N ARG A 188 14.48 -7.32 3.67
CA ARG A 188 13.40 -6.57 3.02
C ARG A 188 12.61 -7.53 2.14
N ALA A 189 11.30 -7.55 2.30
CA ALA A 189 10.41 -8.38 1.48
C ALA A 189 9.38 -7.48 0.81
N VAL A 190 9.14 -7.74 -0.46
CA VAL A 190 8.20 -7.00 -1.31
C VAL A 190 6.80 -6.94 -0.68
N SER A 191 6.33 -8.01 -0.04
CA SER A 191 5.02 -8.00 0.66
C SER A 191 4.97 -7.02 1.82
N GLY A 192 6.08 -6.81 2.52
CA GLY A 192 6.18 -5.87 3.63
C GLY A 192 6.20 -4.42 3.15
N GLU A 193 6.94 -4.14 2.07
CA GLU A 193 6.97 -2.83 1.42
C GLU A 193 5.59 -2.48 0.86
N LEU A 194 4.95 -3.40 0.15
CA LEU A 194 3.60 -3.24 -0.40
C LEU A 194 2.56 -2.92 0.69
N ALA A 195 2.60 -3.64 1.82
CA ALA A 195 1.71 -3.38 2.95
C ALA A 195 1.98 -2.03 3.62
N GLN A 196 3.24 -1.66 3.80
CA GLN A 196 3.59 -0.37 4.41
C GLN A 196 3.20 0.81 3.52
N ASP A 197 3.45 0.71 2.21
CA ASP A 197 3.13 1.78 1.27
C ASP A 197 1.62 2.00 1.20
N ALA A 198 0.81 0.92 1.11
CA ALA A 198 -0.65 1.03 1.18
C ALA A 198 -1.14 1.62 2.51
N TYR A 199 -0.53 1.23 3.64
CA TYR A 199 -0.84 1.82 4.94
C TYR A 199 -0.54 3.32 4.98
N TRP A 200 0.63 3.74 4.53
CA TRP A 200 1.00 5.16 4.54
C TRP A 200 0.18 5.98 3.55
N LEU A 201 -0.10 5.46 2.36
CA LEU A 201 -1.02 6.07 1.40
C LEU A 201 -2.43 6.23 1.99
N SER A 202 -2.94 5.27 2.76
CA SER A 202 -4.24 5.42 3.44
C SER A 202 -4.27 6.56 4.47
N LEU A 203 -3.10 7.06 4.87
CA LEU A 203 -2.93 8.18 5.78
C LEU A 203 -2.48 9.46 5.08
N VAL A 204 -2.59 9.56 3.74
CA VAL A 204 -2.07 10.71 2.97
C VAL A 204 -2.61 12.07 3.43
N ASP A 205 -3.77 12.11 4.08
CA ASP A 205 -4.40 13.33 4.62
C ASP A 205 -4.10 13.58 6.11
N ASP A 206 -3.39 12.67 6.76
CA ASP A 206 -2.96 12.84 8.14
C ASP A 206 -1.80 13.84 8.22
N ALA A 207 -1.84 14.74 9.20
CA ALA A 207 -0.82 15.76 9.41
C ALA A 207 0.59 15.19 9.66
N THR A 208 0.70 13.91 10.06
CA THR A 208 2.01 13.26 10.26
C THR A 208 2.46 12.42 9.07
N PHE A 209 1.73 12.42 7.96
CA PHE A 209 2.16 11.74 6.74
C PHE A 209 3.34 12.49 6.13
N ASP A 210 4.37 11.74 5.74
CA ASP A 210 5.51 12.26 5.00
C ASP A 210 5.81 11.30 3.85
N VAL A 211 6.01 11.84 2.64
CA VAL A 211 6.29 11.04 1.44
C VAL A 211 7.52 10.15 1.59
N THR A 212 8.47 10.51 2.47
CA THR A 212 9.66 9.71 2.78
C THR A 212 9.35 8.41 3.55
N GLN A 213 8.11 8.23 4.02
CA GLN A 213 7.63 6.99 4.64
C GLN A 213 7.29 5.91 3.61
N LEU A 214 7.13 6.28 2.33
CA LEU A 214 6.90 5.35 1.23
C LEU A 214 8.20 4.68 0.82
N ASN A 215 8.17 3.36 0.65
CA ASN A 215 9.32 2.54 0.30
C ASN A 215 9.52 2.43 -1.22
N SER A 216 8.42 2.34 -1.98
CA SER A 216 8.46 2.22 -3.43
C SER A 216 8.30 3.58 -4.12
N PRO A 217 9.14 3.89 -5.13
CA PRO A 217 8.95 5.06 -5.98
C PRO A 217 7.56 5.07 -6.66
N VAL A 218 7.01 3.90 -6.99
CA VAL A 218 5.68 3.80 -7.61
C VAL A 218 4.56 4.29 -6.68
N ALA A 219 4.74 4.19 -5.36
CA ALA A 219 3.76 4.71 -4.41
C ALA A 219 3.61 6.23 -4.49
N TRP A 220 4.63 6.95 -4.97
CA TRP A 220 4.61 8.40 -5.12
C TRP A 220 3.67 8.83 -6.25
N SER A 221 3.43 7.95 -7.24
CA SER A 221 2.45 8.14 -8.31
C SER A 221 0.99 7.94 -7.87
N LEU A 222 0.77 7.45 -6.64
CA LEU A 222 -0.56 7.16 -6.10
C LEU A 222 -1.02 8.17 -5.03
N LEU A 223 -0.25 9.23 -4.77
CA LEU A 223 -0.56 10.20 -3.70
C LEU A 223 -1.93 10.87 -3.91
N ARG A 224 -2.23 11.29 -5.15
CA ARG A 224 -3.53 11.87 -5.49
C ARG A 224 -4.64 10.83 -5.45
N ALA A 225 -4.42 9.65 -6.03
CA ALA A 225 -5.39 8.56 -6.00
C ALA A 225 -5.79 8.21 -4.56
N ALA A 226 -4.81 8.03 -3.66
CA ALA A 226 -5.06 7.75 -2.26
C ALA A 226 -5.87 8.85 -1.54
N HIS A 227 -5.64 10.12 -1.90
CA HIS A 227 -6.44 11.24 -1.40
C HIS A 227 -7.88 11.19 -1.91
N LEU A 228 -8.09 10.85 -3.18
CA LEU A 228 -9.43 10.74 -3.74
C LEU A 228 -10.19 9.56 -3.11
N GLU A 229 -9.54 8.41 -2.94
CA GLU A 229 -10.10 7.22 -2.25
C GLU A 229 -10.54 7.55 -0.81
N ASN A 230 -9.77 8.37 -0.08
CA ASN A 230 -10.16 8.83 1.26
C ASN A 230 -11.49 9.60 1.29
N ASN A 231 -11.81 10.31 0.19
CA ASN A 231 -12.93 11.24 0.10
C ASN A 231 -14.15 10.69 -0.65
N LEU A 232 -14.13 9.44 -1.10
CA LEU A 232 -15.27 8.77 -1.74
C LEU A 232 -16.36 8.30 -0.74
N LYS A 233 -16.23 8.64 0.54
CA LYS A 233 -17.14 8.23 1.63
C LYS A 233 -18.32 9.18 1.81
#